data_AF-A0A7Y6K640-F1
#
_entry.id   AF-A0A7Y6K640-F1
#
_cell.length_a   1.000
_cell.length_b   1.000
_cell.length_c   1.000
_cell.angle_alpha   90.00
_cell.angle_beta   90.00
_cell.angle_gamma   90.00
#
_symmetry.space_group_name_H-M   'P 1'
#
loop_
_entity.id
_entity.type
_entity.pdbx_description
1 polymer ?
#
loop_
_entity_poly.entity_id
_entity_poly.type
_entity_poly.pdbx_seq_one_letter_code
_entity_poly.pdbx_strand_id
1 'polypeptide(L)'
;MSDIFEISLGEKSDDSSRLGLYDAIGEFVSEVAIIYEALYVTFGPRAYQDQQVFDDRLGVSWMLYLPHVLTQAQVPEARALIPVMREDKQQGTIIVSVTDDVFDVNNRDHVKASNDIEIRLADQDLLPRFVDL
;
A
#
# COMPACT_ATOMS: atom_id res chain seq x y z
N MET A 1 7.39 21.33 -5.25
CA MET A 1 6.07 21.20 -5.91
C MET A 1 5.86 19.71 -5.99
N SER A 2 5.04 19.13 -5.12
CA SER A 2 4.84 17.69 -5.05
C SER A 2 3.90 17.30 -6.20
N ASP A 3 4.45 16.61 -7.21
CA ASP A 3 3.68 16.06 -8.33
C ASP A 3 2.88 14.85 -7.85
N ILE A 4 1.76 15.11 -7.14
CA ILE A 4 0.83 14.06 -6.73
C ILE A 4 0.02 13.63 -7.96
N PHE A 5 0.17 12.37 -8.35
CA PHE A 5 -0.59 11.74 -9.42
C PHE A 5 -1.63 10.78 -8.83
N GLU A 6 -2.92 11.10 -8.97
CA GLU A 6 -4.03 10.28 -8.47
C GLU A 6 -4.72 9.57 -9.65
N ILE A 7 -4.79 8.24 -9.61
CA ILE A 7 -5.64 7.44 -10.50
C ILE A 7 -6.83 6.93 -9.70
N SER A 8 -8.04 7.34 -10.07
CA SER A 8 -9.29 6.77 -9.55
C SER A 8 -9.86 5.77 -10.54
N LEU A 9 -10.05 4.53 -10.09
CA LEU A 9 -10.77 3.50 -10.85
C LEU A 9 -12.20 3.38 -10.29
N GLY A 10 -13.20 3.52 -11.16
CA GLY A 10 -14.60 3.37 -10.74
C GLY A 10 -14.92 1.93 -10.34
N GLU A 11 -15.44 1.74 -9.12
CA GLU A 11 -15.99 0.48 -8.64
C GLU A 11 -17.09 -0.04 -9.55
N LYS A 12 -17.13 -1.36 -9.81
CA LYS A 12 -18.42 -1.99 -10.07
C LYS A 12 -18.51 -3.48 -9.70
N SER A 13 -19.59 -3.73 -8.94
CA SER A 13 -20.31 -4.95 -8.54
C SER A 13 -19.76 -5.77 -7.38
N ASP A 14 -20.68 -6.08 -6.46
CA ASP A 14 -20.59 -6.67 -5.10
C ASP A 14 -19.76 -7.97 -4.94
N ASP A 15 -19.15 -8.50 -6.00
CA ASP A 15 -18.55 -9.84 -5.97
C ASP A 15 -17.20 -9.95 -6.71
N SER A 16 -16.66 -8.85 -7.28
CA SER A 16 -15.29 -8.87 -7.83
C SER A 16 -14.68 -7.49 -8.07
N SER A 17 -13.41 -7.32 -7.69
CA SER A 17 -12.57 -6.21 -8.16
C SER A 17 -12.35 -6.33 -9.67
N ARG A 18 -12.46 -5.22 -10.40
CA ARG A 18 -12.17 -5.14 -11.84
C ARG A 18 -10.72 -5.46 -12.19
N LEU A 19 -9.82 -5.42 -11.21
CA LEU A 19 -8.41 -5.75 -11.35
C LEU A 19 -8.11 -7.19 -10.92
N GLY A 20 -9.09 -7.95 -10.42
CA GLY A 20 -8.86 -9.28 -9.86
C GLY A 20 -8.39 -9.23 -8.40
N LEU A 21 -7.71 -10.31 -7.97
CA LEU A 21 -7.11 -10.43 -6.63
C LEU A 21 -5.94 -9.45 -6.46
N TYR A 22 -5.38 -9.42 -5.25
CA TYR A 22 -4.29 -8.50 -4.90
C TYR A 22 -3.05 -8.59 -5.82
N ASP A 23 -2.77 -9.74 -6.43
CA ASP A 23 -1.59 -9.91 -7.31
C ASP A 23 -1.58 -8.94 -8.50
N ALA A 24 -2.70 -8.82 -9.22
CA ALA A 24 -2.80 -7.97 -10.41
C ALA A 24 -2.79 -6.47 -10.07
N ILE A 25 -3.30 -6.10 -8.89
CA ILE A 25 -3.14 -4.74 -8.36
C ILE A 25 -1.67 -4.49 -8.00
N GLY A 26 -1.00 -5.49 -7.42
CA GLY A 26 0.43 -5.44 -7.12
C GLY A 26 1.28 -5.19 -8.37
N GLU A 27 0.98 -5.86 -9.48
CA GLU A 27 1.64 -5.61 -10.78
C GLU A 27 1.41 -4.17 -11.25
N PHE A 28 0.18 -3.65 -11.20
CA PHE A 28 -0.13 -2.26 -11.55
C PHE A 28 0.64 -1.25 -10.68
N VAL A 29 0.62 -1.44 -9.36
CA VAL A 29 1.35 -0.59 -8.41
C VAL A 29 2.86 -0.64 -8.67
N SER A 30 3.39 -1.82 -9.00
CA SER A 30 4.80 -2.01 -9.37
C SER A 30 5.17 -1.23 -10.63
N GLU A 31 4.36 -1.31 -11.69
CA GLU A 31 4.58 -0.55 -12.92
C GLU A 31 4.54 0.95 -12.67
N VAL A 32 3.56 1.45 -11.90
CA VAL A 32 3.49 2.88 -11.52
C VAL A 32 4.75 3.29 -10.75
N ALA A 33 5.16 2.50 -9.75
CA ALA A 33 6.37 2.78 -8.97
C ALA A 33 7.62 2.86 -9.85
N ILE A 34 7.75 1.96 -10.83
CA ILE A 34 8.90 1.90 -11.74
C ILE A 34 8.87 3.07 -12.74
N ILE A 35 7.73 3.33 -13.39
CA ILE A 35 7.61 4.35 -14.45
C ILE A 35 7.91 5.75 -13.89
N TYR A 36 7.41 6.04 -12.70
CA TYR A 36 7.52 7.36 -12.08
C TYR A 36 8.69 7.49 -11.09
N GLU A 37 9.45 6.42 -10.86
CA GLU A 37 10.49 6.38 -9.80
C GLU A 37 9.94 6.88 -8.46
N ALA A 38 8.74 6.38 -8.12
CA ALA A 38 7.93 6.95 -7.07
C ALA A 38 8.61 6.82 -5.69
N LEU A 39 8.45 7.85 -4.85
CA LEU A 39 8.88 7.79 -3.44
C LEU A 39 7.94 6.93 -2.59
N TYR A 40 6.70 6.78 -3.02
CA TYR A 40 5.69 5.88 -2.46
C TYR A 40 4.54 5.71 -3.47
N VAL A 41 3.75 4.65 -3.28
CA VAL A 41 2.43 4.51 -3.94
C VAL A 41 1.46 3.96 -2.91
N THR A 42 0.35 4.65 -2.66
CA THR A 42 -0.75 4.12 -1.87
C THR A 42 -1.86 3.65 -2.81
N PHE A 43 -2.42 2.48 -2.55
CA PHE A 43 -3.56 1.96 -3.29
C PHE A 43 -4.65 1.51 -2.32
N GLY A 44 -5.88 1.98 -2.53
CA GLY A 44 -7.04 1.61 -1.74
C GLY A 44 -8.12 2.71 -1.73
N PRO A 45 -9.24 2.50 -1.04
CA PRO A 45 -10.33 3.45 -1.00
C PRO A 45 -9.90 4.77 -0.35
N ARG A 46 -10.16 5.90 -1.00
CA ARG A 46 -9.83 7.24 -0.49
C ARG A 46 -10.40 7.52 0.91
N ALA A 47 -11.57 6.95 1.22
CA ALA A 47 -12.21 7.09 2.52
C ALA A 47 -11.38 6.48 3.68
N TYR A 48 -10.37 5.65 3.40
CA TYR A 48 -9.50 5.11 4.43
C TYR A 48 -8.64 6.18 5.12
N GLN A 49 -8.41 7.33 4.47
CA GLN A 49 -7.65 8.43 5.05
C GLN A 49 -8.23 8.92 6.39
N ASP A 50 -9.55 8.81 6.59
CA ASP A 50 -10.21 9.18 7.86
C ASP A 50 -10.05 8.10 8.96
N GLN A 51 -9.43 6.96 8.65
CA GLN A 51 -9.28 5.79 9.54
C GLN A 51 -7.83 5.37 9.81
N GLN A 52 -6.86 6.00 9.14
CA GLN A 52 -5.43 5.75 9.36
C GLN A 52 -5.00 6.12 10.79
N VAL A 53 -3.91 5.52 11.26
CA VAL A 53 -3.43 5.72 12.64
C VAL A 53 -2.77 7.09 12.83
N PHE A 54 -2.12 7.60 11.79
CA PHE A 54 -1.29 8.80 11.85
C PHE A 54 -1.71 9.82 10.78
N ASP A 55 -2.17 11.00 11.19
CA ASP A 55 -2.56 12.07 10.26
C ASP A 55 -1.38 12.69 9.50
N ASP A 56 -0.17 12.57 10.04
CA ASP A 56 1.06 13.16 9.49
C ASP A 56 1.92 12.19 8.66
N ARG A 57 1.47 10.92 8.50
CA ARG A 57 2.19 9.87 7.77
C ARG A 57 1.36 9.26 6.66
N LEU A 58 2.04 8.53 5.77
CA LEU A 58 1.40 7.73 4.73
C LEU A 58 0.49 6.68 5.37
N GLY A 59 -0.76 6.59 4.89
CA GLY A 59 -1.66 5.49 5.22
C GLY A 59 -1.39 4.27 4.34
N VAL A 60 -1.46 3.07 4.91
CA VAL A 60 -1.22 1.82 4.16
C VAL A 60 -2.42 1.47 3.28
N SER A 61 -3.65 1.64 3.79
CA SER A 61 -4.88 1.19 3.14
C SER A 61 -4.78 -0.28 2.67
N TRP A 62 -5.07 -0.57 1.40
CA TRP A 62 -4.90 -1.91 0.83
C TRP A 62 -3.42 -2.20 0.55
N MET A 63 -2.73 -1.29 -0.13
CA MET A 63 -1.32 -1.45 -0.45
C MET A 63 -0.52 -0.17 -0.29
N LEU A 64 0.70 -0.32 0.20
CA LEU A 64 1.71 0.72 0.24
C LEU A 64 3.02 0.23 -0.39
N TYR A 65 3.47 0.90 -1.43
CA TYR A 65 4.82 0.77 -1.95
C TYR A 65 5.76 1.73 -1.22
N LEU A 66 6.94 1.22 -0.83
CA LEU A 66 8.08 2.02 -0.37
C LEU A 66 9.35 1.59 -1.13
N PRO A 67 10.28 2.52 -1.43
CA PRO A 67 11.57 2.23 -2.09
C PRO A 67 12.59 1.64 -1.11
N HIS A 68 12.15 0.67 -0.31
CA HIS A 68 12.96 -0.04 0.68
C HIS A 68 12.74 -1.54 0.53
N VAL A 69 13.80 -2.32 0.70
CA VAL A 69 13.71 -3.78 0.75
C VAL A 69 13.19 -4.18 2.13
N LEU A 70 11.94 -4.64 2.20
CA LEU A 70 11.30 -5.10 3.43
C LEU A 70 11.15 -6.62 3.45
N THR A 71 11.27 -7.19 4.64
CA THR A 71 11.13 -8.63 4.88
C THR A 71 9.93 -8.93 5.77
N GLN A 72 9.39 -10.15 5.67
CA GLN A 72 8.25 -10.58 6.51
C GLN A 72 8.57 -10.50 8.01
N ALA A 73 9.85 -10.63 8.39
CA ALA A 73 10.27 -10.49 9.78
C ALA A 73 10.16 -9.05 10.31
N GLN A 74 10.32 -8.05 9.43
CA GLN A 74 10.17 -6.64 9.79
C GLN A 74 8.71 -6.20 9.80
N VAL A 75 7.87 -6.81 8.96
CA VAL A 75 6.44 -6.47 8.86
C VAL A 75 5.60 -7.75 8.94
N PRO A 76 5.58 -8.45 10.10
CA PRO A 76 4.86 -9.71 10.24
C PRO A 76 3.35 -9.56 10.08
N GLU A 77 2.81 -8.36 10.30
CA GLU A 77 1.40 -8.01 10.14
C GLU A 77 0.97 -7.93 8.66
N ALA A 78 1.92 -7.74 7.73
CA ALA A 78 1.61 -7.74 6.31
C ALA A 78 1.17 -9.12 5.82
N ARG A 79 0.09 -9.17 5.04
CA ARG A 79 -0.41 -10.43 4.45
C ARG A 79 0.42 -10.89 3.27
N ALA A 80 1.00 -9.94 2.54
CA ALA A 80 2.01 -10.22 1.53
C ALA A 80 3.00 -9.06 1.43
N LEU A 81 4.21 -9.39 0.99
CA LEU A 81 5.24 -8.43 0.58
C LEU A 81 5.65 -8.76 -0.84
N ILE A 82 5.35 -7.87 -1.78
CA ILE A 82 5.65 -8.06 -3.20
C ILE A 82 6.91 -7.25 -3.55
N PRO A 83 8.01 -7.90 -3.98
CA PRO A 83 9.20 -7.17 -4.40
C PRO A 83 8.96 -6.47 -5.73
N VAL A 84 9.33 -5.18 -5.82
CA VAL A 84 9.30 -4.42 -7.08
C VAL A 84 10.67 -4.51 -7.74
N MET A 85 10.74 -5.12 -8.92
CA MET A 85 12.00 -5.45 -9.59
C MET A 85 12.22 -4.57 -10.84
N ARG A 86 13.44 -4.04 -11.01
CA ARG A 86 13.90 -3.40 -12.25
C ARG A 86 15.29 -3.98 -12.58
N GLU A 87 15.44 -4.57 -13.76
CA GLU A 87 16.72 -5.13 -14.25
C GLU A 87 17.42 -6.02 -13.20
N ASP A 88 16.69 -7.00 -12.66
CA ASP A 88 17.13 -7.94 -11.61
C ASP A 88 17.51 -7.33 -10.25
N LYS A 89 17.25 -6.04 -10.05
CA LYS A 89 17.42 -5.36 -8.76
C LYS A 89 16.08 -4.98 -8.16
N GLN A 90 15.90 -5.32 -6.89
CA GLN A 90 14.75 -4.87 -6.12
C GLN A 90 14.86 -3.35 -5.85
N GLN A 91 13.86 -2.61 -6.31
CA GLN A 91 13.76 -1.15 -6.11
C GLN A 91 13.00 -0.80 -4.82
N GLY A 92 12.12 -1.70 -4.38
CA GLY A 92 11.33 -1.52 -3.18
C GLY A 92 10.42 -2.70 -2.90
N THR A 93 9.44 -2.49 -2.05
CA THR A 93 8.49 -3.50 -1.63
C THR A 93 7.09 -2.90 -1.57
N ILE A 94 6.11 -3.60 -2.13
CA ILE A 94 4.69 -3.34 -1.93
C ILE A 94 4.23 -4.17 -0.73
N ILE A 95 3.64 -3.50 0.24
CA ILE A 95 3.14 -4.06 1.48
C ILE A 95 1.63 -4.20 1.33
N VAL A 96 1.10 -5.41 1.50
CA VAL A 96 -0.33 -5.72 1.26
C VAL A 96 -1.01 -6.05 2.59
N SER A 97 -2.09 -5.33 2.91
CA SER A 97 -2.85 -5.53 4.15
C SER A 97 -3.89 -6.65 4.08
N VAL A 98 -4.47 -6.90 2.91
CA VAL A 98 -5.53 -7.90 2.67
C VAL A 98 -5.26 -8.64 1.35
N THR A 99 -5.32 -9.98 1.37
CA THR A 99 -5.05 -10.83 0.20
C THR A 99 -6.19 -11.77 -0.14
N ASP A 100 -7.06 -12.04 0.82
CA ASP A 100 -8.19 -12.97 0.76
C ASP A 100 -9.48 -12.33 0.23
N ASP A 101 -9.57 -11.00 0.21
CA ASP A 101 -10.68 -10.24 -0.36
C ASP A 101 -10.23 -8.85 -0.86
N VAL A 102 -11.16 -8.09 -1.43
CA VAL A 102 -11.02 -6.67 -1.74
C VAL A 102 -11.01 -5.86 -0.44
N PHE A 103 -10.09 -4.91 -0.33
CA PHE A 103 -10.07 -4.03 0.84
C PHE A 103 -11.35 -3.20 0.92
N ASP A 104 -11.97 -3.20 2.11
CA ASP A 104 -13.22 -2.50 2.39
C ASP A 104 -13.01 -1.64 3.63
N VAL A 105 -13.16 -0.33 3.44
CA VAL A 105 -13.01 0.67 4.49
C VAL A 105 -14.06 0.55 5.60
N ASN A 106 -15.19 -0.11 5.33
CA ASN A 106 -16.24 -0.37 6.32
C ASN A 106 -16.01 -1.69 7.07
N ASN A 107 -15.13 -2.55 6.57
CA ASN A 107 -14.74 -3.78 7.25
C ASN A 107 -13.66 -3.47 8.30
N ARG A 108 -14.04 -3.61 9.57
CA ARG A 108 -13.16 -3.33 10.71
C ARG A 108 -11.90 -4.19 10.74
N ASP A 109 -11.96 -5.42 10.22
CA ASP A 109 -10.79 -6.30 10.19
C ASP A 109 -9.79 -5.86 9.11
N HIS A 110 -10.28 -5.35 7.97
CA HIS A 110 -9.44 -4.79 6.91
C HIS A 110 -8.74 -3.50 7.40
N VAL A 111 -9.50 -2.59 8.01
CA VAL A 111 -8.96 -1.36 8.61
C VAL A 111 -7.92 -1.71 9.69
N LYS A 112 -8.24 -2.65 10.59
CA LYS A 112 -7.31 -3.07 11.63
C LYS A 112 -6.01 -3.65 11.05
N ALA A 113 -6.09 -4.50 10.03
CA ALA A 113 -4.90 -5.08 9.40
C ALA A 113 -3.98 -3.98 8.82
N SER A 114 -4.57 -2.97 8.20
CA SER A 114 -3.82 -1.81 7.69
C SER A 114 -3.19 -0.98 8.81
N ASN A 115 -3.97 -0.66 9.85
CA ASN A 115 -3.50 0.11 11.01
C ASN A 115 -2.37 -0.62 11.77
N ASP A 116 -2.46 -1.95 11.91
CA ASP A 116 -1.42 -2.76 12.56
C ASP A 116 -0.08 -2.66 11.79
N ILE A 117 -0.13 -2.63 10.45
CA ILE A 117 1.05 -2.44 9.59
C ILE A 117 1.60 -1.02 9.75
N GLU A 118 0.75 0.01 9.77
CA GLU A 118 1.17 1.40 9.97
C GLU A 118 1.93 1.58 11.29
N ILE A 119 1.39 1.01 12.37
CA ILE A 119 2.04 1.02 13.69
C ILE A 119 3.39 0.30 13.63
N ARG A 120 3.44 -0.89 13.00
CA ARG A 120 4.69 -1.67 12.86
C ARG A 120 5.77 -0.92 12.10
N LEU A 121 5.41 -0.26 11.00
CA LEU A 121 6.35 0.51 10.19
C LEU A 121 6.81 1.77 10.94
N ALA A 122 5.89 2.47 11.60
CA ALA A 122 6.21 3.65 12.40
C ALA A 122 7.14 3.34 13.58
N ASP A 123 6.95 2.21 14.28
CA ASP A 123 7.78 1.76 15.41
C ASP A 123 9.25 1.51 15.00
N GLN A 124 9.49 1.27 13.71
CA GLN A 124 10.81 1.04 13.12
C GLN A 124 11.34 2.23 12.31
N ASP A 125 10.67 3.39 12.35
CA ASP A 125 10.95 4.56 11.52
C ASP A 125 10.93 4.27 10.00
N LEU A 126 10.18 3.25 9.58
CA LEU A 126 10.02 2.83 8.18
C LEU A 126 8.81 3.48 7.49
N LEU A 127 7.93 4.15 8.23
CA LEU A 127 6.76 4.85 7.68
C LEU A 127 7.05 6.36 7.53
N PRO A 128 7.26 6.87 6.30
CA PRO A 128 7.58 8.28 6.08
C PRO A 128 6.46 9.22 6.55
N ARG A 129 6.85 10.39 7.06
CA ARG A 129 5.93 11.51 7.25
C ARG A 129 5.81 12.31 5.97
N PHE A 130 4.68 12.98 5.76
CA PHE A 130 4.48 13.82 4.58
C PHE A 130 5.52 14.95 4.44
N VAL A 131 6.05 15.44 5.56
CA VAL A 131 7.06 16.52 5.57
C VAL A 131 8.46 16.07 5.14
N ASP A 132 8.71 14.76 5.12
CA ASP A 132 10.01 14.17 4.78
C ASP A 132 10.06 13.66 3.33
N LEU A 133 8.97 13.86 2.55
CA LEU A 133 8.78 13.41 1.16
C LEU A 133 9.04 14.53 0.12
#